data_AF-A0A9Q3FVL9-F1
#
_entry.id   AF-A0A9Q3FVL9-F1
#
_cell.length_a   1.000
_cell.length_b   1.000
_cell.length_c   1.000
_cell.angle_alpha   90.00
_cell.angle_beta   90.00
_cell.angle_gamma   90.00
#
_symmetry.space_group_name_H-M   'P 1'
#
loop_
_entity.id
_entity.type
_entity.pdbx_description
1 polymer ?
#
loop_
_entity_poly.entity_id
_entity_poly.type
_entity_poly.pdbx_seq_one_letter_code
_entity_poly.pdbx_strand_id
1 'polypeptide(L)'
;MTHQVLTRTIQREIHKLGKQSEIAPKKPYLWPQDFQQRLAFAQAHRHWIINDWAWVVWIDQSAFGLGKKVDWVQIWRMPQEKWKLENLSVNH
;
A
#
# COMPACT_ATOMS: atom_id res chain seq x y z
N MET A 1 -37.00 -20.33 -7.75
CA MET A 1 -36.47 -19.51 -8.86
C MET A 1 -35.43 -18.57 -8.27
N THR A 2 -34.15 -18.86 -8.42
CA THR A 2 -33.09 -17.94 -8.01
C THR A 2 -32.99 -16.84 -9.07
N HIS A 3 -33.46 -15.63 -8.74
CA HIS A 3 -33.27 -14.49 -9.64
C HIS A 3 -31.77 -14.25 -9.80
N GLN A 4 -31.27 -14.48 -11.00
CA GLN A 4 -29.87 -14.22 -11.34
C GLN A 4 -29.67 -12.69 -11.33
N VAL A 5 -29.05 -12.18 -10.27
CA VAL A 5 -28.74 -10.77 -10.15
C VAL A 5 -27.57 -10.46 -11.09
N LEU A 6 -27.75 -9.46 -11.95
CA LEU A 6 -26.68 -8.98 -12.83
C LEU A 6 -25.55 -8.37 -11.98
N THR A 7 -24.30 -8.64 -12.35
CA THR A 7 -23.11 -8.06 -11.71
C THR A 7 -23.17 -6.54 -11.61
N ARG A 8 -23.76 -5.88 -12.61
CA ARG A 8 -24.00 -4.43 -12.64
C ARG A 8 -24.91 -3.96 -11.51
N THR A 9 -25.94 -4.73 -11.15
CA THR A 9 -26.84 -4.40 -10.04
C THR A 9 -26.08 -4.47 -8.71
N ILE A 10 -25.27 -5.52 -8.52
CA ILE A 10 -24.42 -5.67 -7.34
C ILE A 10 -23.43 -4.51 -7.20
N GLN A 11 -22.72 -4.14 -8.29
CA GLN A 11 -21.77 -3.02 -8.28
C GLN A 11 -22.44 -1.68 -7.95
N ARG A 12 -23.63 -1.42 -8.51
CA ARG A 12 -24.39 -0.19 -8.22
C ARG A 12 -24.79 -0.11 -6.75
N GLU A 13 -25.28 -1.20 -6.17
CA GLU A 13 -25.61 -1.22 -4.74
C GLU A 13 -24.37 -1.04 -3.86
N ILE A 14 -23.24 -1.67 -4.21
CA ILE A 14 -21.97 -1.48 -3.48
C ILE A 14 -21.49 -0.02 -3.55
N HIS A 15 -21.63 0.63 -4.71
CA HIS A 15 -21.29 2.04 -4.87
C HIS A 15 -22.24 2.96 -4.10
N LYS A 16 -23.55 2.64 -4.05
CA LYS A 16 -24.51 3.37 -3.21
C LYS A 16 -24.15 3.29 -1.73
N LEU A 17 -23.57 2.17 -1.29
CA LEU A 17 -23.00 2.01 0.05
C LEU A 17 -21.66 2.75 0.25
N GLY A 18 -21.17 3.47 -0.76
CA GLY A 18 -19.95 4.29 -0.70
C GLY A 18 -18.65 3.52 -0.94
N LYS A 19 -18.71 2.22 -1.22
CA LYS A 19 -17.52 1.39 -1.41
C LYS A 19 -17.03 1.44 -2.85
N GLN A 20 -15.72 1.40 -3.01
CA GLN A 20 -15.03 1.39 -4.29
C GLN A 20 -14.11 0.19 -4.39
N SER A 21 -13.93 -0.30 -5.61
CA SER A 21 -13.01 -1.37 -5.93
C SER A 21 -11.60 -0.81 -6.11
N GLU A 22 -10.67 -1.20 -5.25
CA GLU A 22 -9.30 -0.70 -5.25
C GLU A 22 -8.29 -1.83 -5.04
N ILE A 23 -7.05 -1.61 -5.46
CA ILE A 23 -5.94 -2.51 -5.14
C ILE A 23 -5.54 -2.28 -3.68
N ALA A 24 -5.47 -3.37 -2.91
CA ALA A 24 -5.01 -3.35 -1.54
C ALA A 24 -3.54 -2.86 -1.49
N PRO A 25 -3.23 -1.81 -0.71
CA PRO A 25 -1.85 -1.37 -0.55
C PRO A 25 -1.07 -2.44 0.21
N LYS A 26 0.17 -2.64 -0.22
CA LYS A 26 1.09 -3.56 0.44
C LYS A 26 1.37 -3.08 1.85
N LYS A 27 1.21 -3.99 2.83
CA LYS A 27 1.65 -3.71 4.18
C LYS A 27 3.17 -3.55 4.18
N PRO A 28 3.73 -2.42 4.65
CA PRO A 28 5.16 -2.30 4.82
C PRO A 28 5.59 -3.27 5.94
N TYR A 29 6.55 -4.15 5.65
CA TYR A 29 7.23 -4.94 6.68
C TYR A 29 8.18 -3.99 7.42
N LEU A 30 7.67 -3.39 8.48
CA LEU A 30 8.46 -2.60 9.41
C LEU A 30 8.20 -3.14 10.79
N TRP A 31 9.25 -3.65 11.42
CA TRP A 31 9.21 -3.94 12.84
C TRP A 31 9.13 -2.62 13.62
N PRO A 32 8.59 -2.63 14.85
CA PRO A 32 8.54 -1.41 15.66
C PRO A 32 9.90 -0.72 15.82
N GLN A 33 10.98 -1.51 15.82
CA GLN A 33 12.36 -1.01 15.87
C GLN A 33 12.74 -0.25 14.60
N ASP A 34 12.40 -0.76 13.41
CA ASP A 34 12.64 -0.09 12.13
C ASP A 34 11.90 1.25 12.05
N PHE A 35 10.69 1.30 12.60
CA PHE A 35 9.92 2.55 12.70
C PHE A 35 10.65 3.62 13.52
N GLN A 36 11.18 3.24 14.68
CA GLN A 36 11.92 4.16 15.54
C GLN A 36 13.21 4.64 14.87
N GLN A 37 13.97 3.74 14.23
CA GLN A 37 15.20 4.10 13.53
C GLN A 37 14.93 5.03 12.34
N ARG A 38 13.89 4.75 11.54
CA ARG A 38 13.49 5.62 10.43
C ARG A 38 13.05 7.00 10.92
N LEU A 39 12.29 7.05 12.01
CA LEU A 39 11.86 8.32 12.61
C LEU A 39 13.07 9.12 13.13
N ALA A 40 13.99 8.47 13.85
CA ALA A 40 15.20 9.11 14.36
C ALA A 40 16.08 9.64 13.20
N PHE A 41 16.25 8.86 12.14
CA PHE A 41 16.96 9.30 10.93
C PHE A 41 16.29 10.54 10.31
N ALA A 42 14.97 10.51 10.11
CA ALA A 42 14.23 11.63 9.54
C ALA A 42 14.28 12.89 10.42
N GLN A 43 14.27 12.73 11.75
CA GLN A 43 14.41 13.84 12.68
C GLN A 43 15.81 14.44 12.65
N ALA A 44 16.86 13.61 12.64
CA ALA A 44 18.25 14.05 12.59
C ALA A 44 18.57 14.82 11.29
N HIS A 45 17.91 14.47 10.19
CA HIS A 45 18.14 15.07 8.87
C HIS A 45 17.03 16.06 8.45
N ARG A 46 16.12 16.44 9.37
CA ARG A 46 14.94 17.29 9.06
C ARG A 46 15.30 18.63 8.44
N HIS A 47 16.45 19.19 8.82
CA HIS A 47 16.91 20.51 8.38
C HIS A 47 17.96 20.44 7.27
N TRP A 48 18.26 19.24 6.77
CA TRP A 48 19.21 19.10 5.67
C TRP A 48 18.68 19.75 4.41
N ILE A 49 19.53 20.55 3.77
CA ILE A 49 19.27 21.17 2.48
C ILE A 49 19.82 20.29 1.35
N ILE A 50 19.49 20.63 0.10
CA ILE A 50 19.92 19.88 -1.10
C ILE A 50 21.45 19.69 -1.12
N ASN A 51 22.21 20.69 -0.67
CA ASN A 51 23.66 20.61 -0.64
C ASN A 51 24.20 19.58 0.35
N ASP A 52 23.51 19.34 1.48
CA ASP A 52 23.92 18.31 2.44
C ASP A 52 23.72 16.91 1.85
N TRP A 53 22.60 16.70 1.14
CA TRP A 53 22.32 15.45 0.43
C TRP A 53 23.27 15.20 -0.74
N ALA A 54 23.83 16.25 -1.36
CA ALA A 54 24.73 16.13 -2.49
C ALA A 54 26.05 15.41 -2.15
N TRP A 55 26.43 15.39 -0.87
CA TRP A 55 27.62 14.68 -0.40
C TRP A 55 27.35 13.21 -0.03
N VAL A 56 26.09 12.78 -0.05
CA VAL A 56 25.72 11.40 0.31
C VAL A 56 25.78 10.50 -0.92
N VAL A 57 26.60 9.45 -0.83
CA VAL A 57 26.66 8.39 -1.85
C VAL A 57 25.77 7.24 -1.39
N TRP A 58 24.77 6.91 -2.22
CA TRP A 58 23.84 5.81 -1.96
C TRP A 58 24.27 4.56 -2.73
N ILE A 59 24.23 3.41 -2.07
CA ILE A 59 24.46 2.09 -2.68
C ILE A 59 23.27 1.22 -2.34
N ASP A 60 22.64 0.64 -3.36
CA ASP A 60 21.59 -0.36 -3.20
C ASP A 60 21.89 -1.60 -4.06
N GLN A 61 21.40 -2.75 -3.60
CA GLN A 61 21.43 -4.00 -4.36
C GLN A 61 20.00 -4.39 -4.70
N SER A 62 19.68 -4.34 -5.99
CA SER A 62 18.37 -4.73 -6.49
C SER A 62 18.44 -6.10 -7.18
N ALA A 63 17.49 -6.99 -6.86
CA ALA A 63 17.33 -8.29 -7.50
C ALA A 63 16.32 -8.22 -8.65
N PHE A 64 16.72 -8.60 -9.86
CA PHE A 64 15.85 -8.68 -11.02
C PHE A 64 15.45 -10.14 -11.30
N GLY A 65 14.15 -10.39 -11.45
CA GLY A 65 13.62 -11.72 -11.78
C GLY A 65 12.60 -11.63 -12.90
N LEU A 66 12.64 -12.58 -13.82
CA LEU A 66 11.68 -12.69 -14.92
C LEU A 66 10.41 -13.43 -14.43
N GLY A 67 9.23 -12.91 -14.80
CA GLY A 67 7.97 -13.64 -14.64
C GLY A 67 7.32 -13.62 -13.25
N LYS A 68 7.63 -12.64 -12.39
CA LYS A 68 6.88 -12.49 -11.12
C LYS A 68 5.40 -12.19 -11.44
N LYS A 69 4.50 -13.04 -10.95
CA LYS A 69 3.08 -12.67 -10.85
C LYS A 69 2.99 -11.49 -9.88
N VAL A 70 2.32 -10.43 -10.30
CA VAL A 70 2.04 -9.32 -9.41
C VAL A 70 0.79 -9.69 -8.63
N ASP A 71 0.94 -9.94 -7.34
CA ASP A 71 -0.17 -10.33 -6.46
C ASP A 71 -1.01 -9.10 -6.09
N TRP A 72 -1.71 -8.55 -7.08
CA TRP A 72 -2.71 -7.53 -6.84
C TRP A 72 -3.95 -8.16 -6.22
N VAL A 73 -4.19 -7.87 -4.95
CA VAL A 73 -5.44 -8.21 -4.29
C VAL A 73 -6.41 -7.06 -4.47
N GLN A 74 -7.51 -7.31 -5.18
CA GLN A 74 -8.59 -6.34 -5.35
C GLN A 74 -9.56 -6.43 -4.17
N ILE A 75 -9.83 -5.29 -3.53
CA ILE A 75 -10.69 -5.18 -2.36
C ILE A 75 -11.79 -4.13 -2.57
N TRP A 76 -12.89 -4.26 -1.84
CA TRP A 76 -13.97 -3.27 -1.83
C TRP A 76 -14.00 -2.57 -0.48
N ARG A 77 -13.63 -1.28 -0.45
CA ARG A 77 -13.54 -0.50 0.78
C ARG A 77 -14.07 0.92 0.61
N MET A 78 -14.34 1.59 1.73
CA MET A 78 -14.56 3.04 1.70
C MET A 78 -13.21 3.78 1.58
N PRO A 79 -13.15 4.99 1.00
CA PRO A 79 -11.91 5.75 0.81
C PRO A 79 -11.10 5.98 2.12
N GLN A 80 -11.79 6.20 3.23
CA GLN A 80 -11.16 6.44 4.54
C GLN A 80 -10.58 5.18 5.21
N GLU A 81 -10.89 3.99 4.71
CA GLU A 81 -10.49 2.72 5.33
C GLU A 81 -9.17 2.17 4.78
N LYS A 82 -8.45 2.99 4.01
CA LYS A 82 -7.27 2.57 3.24
C LYS A 82 -6.21 1.86 4.08
N TRP A 83 -5.98 2.33 5.30
CA TRP A 83 -4.92 1.86 6.19
C TRP A 83 -5.39 0.91 7.29
N LYS A 84 -6.67 0.48 7.25
CA LYS A 84 -7.14 -0.59 8.13
C LYS A 84 -6.41 -1.89 7.80
N LEU A 85 -6.05 -2.65 8.82
CA LEU A 85 -5.21 -3.83 8.68
C LEU A 85 -5.80 -4.87 7.72
N GLU A 86 -7.12 -5.04 7.74
CA GLU A 86 -7.87 -5.95 6.86
C GLU A 86 -7.87 -5.54 5.38
N ASN A 87 -7.54 -4.27 5.08
CA ASN A 87 -7.51 -3.72 3.72
C ASN A 87 -6.08 -3.66 3.15
N LEU A 88 -5.09 -4.17 3.87
CA LEU A 88 -3.71 -4.24 3.41
C LEU A 88 -3.42 -5.63 2.83
N SER A 89 -2.71 -5.69 1.70
CA SER A 89 -2.22 -6.98 1.22
C SER A 89 -1.03 -7.42 2.07
N VAL A 90 -1.05 -8.67 2.52
CA VAL A 90 0.14 -9.33 3.09
C VAL A 90 1.02 -9.73 1.91
N ASN A 91 2.31 -9.37 1.93
CA ASN A 91 3.22 -9.91 0.91
C ASN A 91 3.44 -11.39 1.25
N HIS A 92 3.03 -12.29 0.35
CA HIS A 92 3.40 -13.71 0.41
C HIS A 92 4.84 -13.91 -0.06
#